data_AF-A0ABD0NYF1-F1
#
_entry.id   AF-A0ABD0NYF1-F1
#
_cell.length_a   1.000
_cell.length_b   1.000
_cell.length_c   1.000
_cell.angle_alpha   90.00
_cell.angle_beta   90.00
_cell.angle_gamma   90.00
#
_symmetry.space_group_name_H-M   'P 1'
#
loop_
_entity.id
_entity.type
_entity.pdbx_description
1 polymer ?
#
loop_
_entity_poly.entity_id
_entity_poly.type
_entity_poly.pdbx_seq_one_letter_code
_entity_poly.pdbx_strand_id
1 'polypeptide(L)' 'GHSKGPFLVSAPLSTIINWEREFEMWAPDMYVVTYVGDKDSRAVIRENEFSFENNAIRGGKKPSKMK' A
#
# COMPACT_ATOMS: atom_id res chain seq x y z
N GLY A 1 -1.41 -20.44 -9.47
CA GLY A 1 -1.99 -19.09 -9.67
C GLY A 1 -1.03 -18.26 -10.50
N HIS A 2 -1.48 -17.69 -11.62
CA HIS A 2 -0.61 -17.11 -12.66
C HIS A 2 -0.30 -15.61 -12.49
N SER A 3 -0.80 -14.93 -11.46
CA SER A 3 -0.62 -13.48 -11.27
C SER A 3 0.20 -13.19 -10.02
N LYS A 4 1.41 -12.65 -10.20
CA LYS A 4 2.34 -12.25 -9.11
C LYS A 4 2.49 -10.72 -8.98
N GLY A 5 1.52 -9.96 -9.49
CA GLY A 5 1.53 -8.51 -9.45
C GLY A 5 0.93 -7.95 -8.16
N PRO A 6 1.09 -6.64 -7.90
CA PRO A 6 0.43 -5.97 -6.78
C PRO A 6 -1.09 -5.92 -7.00
N PHE A 7 -1.85 -6.03 -5.91
CA PHE A 7 -3.30 -5.88 -5.90
C PHE A 7 -3.69 -4.69 -5.05
N LEU A 8 -4.62 -3.86 -5.53
CA LEU A 8 -5.19 -2.75 -4.77
C LEU A 8 -6.54 -3.17 -4.20
N VAL A 9 -6.67 -3.09 -2.87
CA VAL A 9 -7.93 -3.30 -2.17
C VAL A 9 -8.39 -1.97 -1.59
N SER A 10 -9.58 -1.51 -1.99
CA SER A 10 -10.20 -0.30 -1.46
C SER A 10 -11.44 -0.67 -0.64
N ALA A 11 -11.52 -0.16 0.58
CA ALA A 11 -12.61 -0.41 1.49
C ALA A 11 -12.88 0.83 2.37
N PRO A 12 -14.07 0.95 2.97
CA PRO A 12 -14.32 1.96 4.00
C PRO A 12 -13.29 1.91 5.13
N LEU A 13 -12.91 3.07 5.65
CA LEU A 13 -11.90 3.16 6.73
C LEU A 13 -12.27 2.29 7.96
N SER A 14 -13.56 2.21 8.28
CA SER A 14 -14.08 1.43 9.40
C SER A 14 -13.87 -0.08 9.27
N THR A 15 -13.64 -0.60 8.06
CA THR A 15 -13.51 -2.03 7.81
C THR A 15 -12.08 -2.46 7.47
N ILE A 16 -11.11 -1.53 7.41
CA ILE A 16 -9.71 -1.85 7.09
C ILE A 16 -9.12 -2.87 8.07
N ILE A 17 -9.36 -2.71 9.38
CA ILE A 17 -8.87 -3.65 10.39
C ILE A 17 -9.51 -5.03 10.24
N ASN A 18 -10.76 -5.10 9.78
CA ASN A 18 -11.39 -6.39 9.48
C ASN A 18 -10.68 -7.07 8.31
N TRP A 19 -10.38 -6.33 7.24
CA TRP A 19 -9.64 -6.86 6.08
C TRP A 19 -8.26 -7.38 6.45
N GLU A 20 -7.52 -6.67 7.31
CA GLU A 20 -6.22 -7.13 7.78
C GLU A 20 -6.29 -8.52 8.44
N ARG A 21 -7.29 -8.73 9.31
CA ARG A 21 -7.54 -10.04 9.96
C ARG A 21 -7.92 -11.14 8.97
N GLU A 22 -8.77 -10.80 7.99
CA GLU A 22 -9.16 -11.77 6.95
C GLU A 22 -7.95 -12.18 6.10
N PHE A 23 -7.05 -11.25 5.77
CA PHE A 23 -5.81 -11.58 5.06
C PHE A 23 -4.89 -12.46 5.90
N GLU A 24 -4.72 -12.16 7.19
CA GLU A 24 -3.91 -12.98 8.08
C GLU A 24 -4.46 -14.42 8.20
N MET A 25 -5.78 -14.56 8.27
CA MET A 25 -6.44 -15.87 8.38
C MET A 25 -6.44 -16.66 7.07
N TRP A 26 -6.82 -16.02 5.96
CA TRP A 26 -7.09 -16.71 4.70
C TRP A 26 -5.94 -16.67 3.71
N ALA A 27 -5.00 -15.74 3.88
CA ALA A 27 -3.87 -15.56 2.98
C ALA A 27 -2.58 -15.14 3.72
N PRO A 28 -2.12 -15.96 4.68
CA PRO A 28 -0.95 -15.64 5.52
C PRO A 28 0.35 -15.47 4.72
N ASP A 29 0.44 -16.07 3.53
CA ASP A 29 1.61 -15.99 2.66
C ASP A 29 1.64 -14.71 1.79
N MET A 30 0.60 -13.86 1.86
CA MET A 30 0.56 -12.61 1.11
C MET A 30 1.13 -11.45 1.92
N TYR A 31 1.99 -10.65 1.28
CA TYR A 31 2.46 -9.39 1.85
C TYR A 31 1.38 -8.31 1.73
N VAL A 32 0.80 -7.91 2.85
CA VAL A 32 -0.28 -6.91 2.90
C VAL A 32 0.24 -5.63 3.55
N VAL A 33 0.09 -4.51 2.83
CA VAL A 33 0.47 -3.18 3.32
C VAL A 33 -0.78 -2.34 3.54
N THR A 34 -1.08 -2.02 4.79
CA THR A 34 -2.24 -1.19 5.16
C THR A 34 -1.93 0.30 4.96
N TYR A 35 -2.34 0.86 3.82
CA TYR A 35 -2.08 2.26 3.46
C TYR A 35 -3.11 3.24 4.06
N VAL A 36 -3.05 3.46 5.37
CA VAL A 36 -3.91 4.40 6.13
C VAL A 36 -3.08 5.37 6.97
N GLY A 37 -3.73 6.26 7.72
CA GLY A 37 -3.08 7.26 8.56
C GLY A 37 -3.00 8.64 7.93
N ASP A 38 -2.29 9.56 8.56
CA ASP A 38 -2.13 10.94 8.09
C ASP A 38 -1.09 11.08 6.98
N LYS A 39 -0.75 12.32 6.60
CA LYS A 39 0.17 12.59 5.49
C LYS A 39 1.55 12.00 5.74
N ASP A 40 2.05 12.12 6.97
CA ASP A 40 3.41 11.76 7.35
C ASP A 40 3.52 10.25 7.54
N SER A 41 2.51 9.62 8.15
CA SER A 41 2.38 8.15 8.22
C SER A 41 2.42 7.53 6.82
N ARG A 42 1.64 8.07 5.88
CA ARG A 42 1.65 7.58 4.48
C ARG A 42 2.94 7.91 3.73
N ALA A 43 3.72 8.90 4.16
CA ALA A 43 5.05 9.16 3.60
C ALA A 43 6.03 8.06 4.02
N VAL A 44 6.04 7.70 5.30
CA VAL A 44 6.85 6.59 5.83
C VAL A 44 6.50 5.28 5.12
N ILE A 45 5.21 4.97 4.95
CA ILE A 45 4.79 3.75 4.23
C ILE A 45 5.30 3.78 2.79
N ARG A 46 5.15 4.90 2.08
CA ARG A 46 5.69 5.01 0.71
C ARG A 46 7.19 4.76 0.70
N GLU A 47 7.95 5.36 1.59
CA GLU A 47 9.42 5.27 1.58
C GLU A 47 9.97 3.88 1.94
N ASN A 48 9.26 3.10 2.77
CA ASN A 48 9.78 1.84 3.33
C ASN A 48 9.08 0.58 2.80
N GLU A 49 7.82 0.67 2.35
CA GLU A 49 6.99 -0.52 2.07
C GLU A 49 6.76 -0.79 0.57
N PHE A 50 6.96 0.21 -0.29
CA PHE A 50 6.59 0.10 -1.71
C PHE A 50 7.71 -0.49 -2.59
N SER A 51 8.95 -0.49 -2.12
CA SER A 51 10.10 -1.02 -2.84
C SER A 51 11.22 -1.41 -1.88
N PHE A 52 11.90 -2.52 -2.17
CA PHE A 52 13.13 -2.91 -1.49
C PHE A 52 14.35 -2.10 -1.93
N GLU A 53 14.25 -1.39 -3.06
CA GLU A 53 15.31 -0.52 -3.56
C GLU A 53 15.19 0.90 -3.01
N ASN A 54 16.22 1.36 -2.29
CA ASN A 54 16.29 2.68 -1.65
C ASN A 54 16.09 3.89 -2.60
N ASN A 55 16.17 3.72 -3.91
CA ASN A 55 16.06 4.82 -4.89
C ASN A 55 14.88 4.64 -5.88
N ALA A 56 14.03 3.63 -5.68
CA ALA A 56 12.85 3.45 -6.52
C ALA A 56 11.78 4.52 -6.27
N ILE A 57 11.78 5.09 -5.07
CA ILE A 57 10.72 5.98 -4.58
C ILE A 57 11.26 7.40 -4.59
N ARG A 58 11.56 7.89 -5.79
CA ARG A 58 11.89 9.30 -5.98
C ARG A 58 10.61 10.09 -5.74
N GLY A 59 10.57 10.88 -4.66
CA GLY A 59 9.46 11.76 -4.34
C GLY A 59 8.90 12.41 -5.60
N GLY A 60 7.66 12.05 -5.95
CA GLY A 60 7.13 12.30 -7.29
C GLY A 60 7.26 13.78 -7.67
N LYS A 61 7.69 14.04 -8.93
CA LYS A 61 7.40 15.33 -9.56
C LYS A 61 5.92 15.60 -9.34
N LYS A 62 5.59 16.75 -8.71
CA LYS A 62 4.20 17.20 -8.56
C LYS A 62 3.48 16.97 -9.89
N PRO A 63 2.32 16.28 -9.92
CA PRO A 63 1.58 16.13 -11.15
C PRO A 63 1.28 17.53 -11.69
N SER A 64 1.90 17.87 -12.81
CA SER A 64 1.54 19.07 -13.55
C SER A 64 0.11 18.86 -14.01
N LYS A 65 -0.81 19.75 -13.62
CA LYS A 65 -2.17 19.72 -14.18
C LYS A 65 -2.03 19.71 -15.70
N MET A 66 -2.51 18.64 -16.34
CA MET A 66 -2.69 18.62 -17.77
C MET A 66 -3.80 19.63 -18.04
N LYS A 67 -3.45 20.71 -18.73
CA LYS A 67 -4.37 21.75 -19.16
C LYS A 67 -5.07 21.31 -20.44
#